data_AF-K6THW5-F1
#
_entry.id   AF-K6THW5-F1
#
_cell.length_a   1.000
_cell.length_b   1.000
_cell.length_c   1.000
_cell.angle_alpha   90.00
_cell.angle_beta   90.00
_cell.angle_gamma   90.00
#
_symmetry.space_group_name_H-M   'P 1'
#
loop_
_entity.id
_entity.type
_entity.pdbx_description
1 polymer ?
#
loop_
_entity_poly.entity_id
_entity_poly.type
_entity_poly.pdbx_seq_one_letter_code
_entity_poly.pdbx_strand_id
1 'polypeptide(L)'
;MSDENHGKWIDHVDKDLIKVFETTKEYKAWQESLFAIIGYSSSEEIDEKLVSELLADHLNASFELQKGLGKARNLKGKILRNELLLDNCGE
;
A
#
# COMPACT_ATOMS: atom_id res chain seq x y z
N MET A 1 -11.02 -23.83 21.33
CA MET A 1 -11.17 -23.15 20.02
C MET A 1 -9.83 -22.53 19.73
N SER A 2 -9.02 -23.27 18.97
CA SER A 2 -7.57 -23.21 18.88
C SER A 2 -7.07 -22.16 17.88
N ASP A 3 -5.78 -21.84 17.98
CA ASP A 3 -5.00 -20.84 17.26
C ASP A 3 -5.23 -20.71 15.74
N GLU A 4 -5.84 -21.69 15.09
CA GLU A 4 -6.23 -21.67 13.67
C GLU A 4 -7.22 -20.55 13.33
N ASN A 5 -8.14 -20.22 14.24
CA ASN A 5 -9.06 -19.09 14.03
C ASN A 5 -8.29 -17.76 14.13
N HIS A 6 -7.37 -17.61 15.08
CA HIS A 6 -6.57 -16.39 15.20
C HIS A 6 -5.72 -16.12 13.95
N GLY A 7 -5.13 -17.15 13.36
CA GLY A 7 -4.37 -17.04 12.11
C GLY A 7 -5.21 -16.60 10.91
N LYS A 8 -6.43 -17.14 10.74
CA LYS A 8 -7.36 -16.72 9.68
C LYS A 8 -7.80 -15.27 9.81
N TRP A 9 -8.04 -14.79 11.04
CA TRP A 9 -8.44 -13.41 11.29
C TRP A 9 -7.30 -12.43 11.01
N ILE A 10 -6.06 -12.75 11.40
CA ILE A 10 -4.88 -11.95 11.06
C ILE A 10 -4.69 -11.87 9.55
N ASP A 11 -4.79 -13.00 8.86
CA ASP A 11 -4.63 -13.07 7.39
C ASP A 11 -5.73 -12.29 6.63
N HIS A 12 -6.95 -12.25 7.17
CA HIS A 12 -8.03 -11.43 6.59
C HIS A 12 -7.82 -9.93 6.84
N VAL A 13 -7.40 -9.58 8.06
CA VAL A 13 -7.05 -8.20 8.44
C VAL A 13 -5.89 -7.69 7.57
N ASP A 14 -4.88 -8.49 7.30
CA ASP A 14 -3.76 -8.06 6.47
C ASP A 14 -4.19 -7.85 5.01
N LYS A 15 -5.06 -8.70 4.46
CA LYS A 15 -5.60 -8.53 3.09
C LYS A 15 -6.41 -7.26 2.91
N ASP A 16 -7.28 -6.91 3.86
CA ASP A 16 -8.08 -5.68 3.73
C ASP A 16 -7.26 -4.42 3.98
N LEU A 17 -6.20 -4.51 4.81
CA LEU A 17 -5.25 -3.41 4.93
C LEU A 17 -4.50 -3.17 3.61
N ILE A 18 -4.07 -4.24 2.95
CA ILE A 18 -3.42 -4.18 1.63
C ILE A 18 -4.35 -3.52 0.61
N LYS A 19 -5.62 -3.95 0.51
CA LYS A 19 -6.59 -3.35 -0.42
C LYS A 19 -6.78 -1.86 -0.19
N VAL A 20 -6.94 -1.42 1.07
CA VAL A 20 -7.06 0.01 1.39
C VAL A 20 -5.77 0.73 1.04
N PHE A 21 -4.63 0.11 1.30
CA PHE A 21 -3.34 0.70 1.00
C PHE A 21 -3.09 0.91 -0.50
N GLU A 22 -3.51 -0.03 -1.34
CA GLU A 22 -3.48 0.08 -2.81
C GLU A 22 -4.29 1.27 -3.34
N THR A 23 -5.31 1.72 -2.62
CA THR A 23 -6.09 2.91 -3.02
C THR A 23 -5.41 4.24 -2.72
N THR A 24 -4.36 4.24 -1.90
CA THR A 24 -3.65 5.48 -1.52
C THR A 24 -2.88 6.06 -2.69
N LYS A 25 -2.80 7.39 -2.76
CA LYS A 25 -2.02 8.06 -3.81
C LYS A 25 -0.52 7.75 -3.70
N GLU A 26 -0.04 7.50 -2.47
CA GLU A 26 1.35 7.15 -2.21
C GLU A 26 1.70 5.77 -2.78
N TYR A 27 0.80 4.78 -2.63
CA TYR A 27 0.97 3.47 -3.27
C TYR A 27 1.00 3.58 -4.80
N LYS A 28 0.07 4.35 -5.39
CA LYS A 28 0.03 4.57 -6.83
C LYS A 28 1.30 5.22 -7.37
N ALA A 29 1.78 6.27 -6.71
CA ALA A 29 3.03 6.95 -7.10
C ALA A 29 4.25 6.02 -6.99
N TRP A 30 4.33 5.21 -5.93
CA TRP A 30 5.36 4.19 -5.79
C TRP A 30 5.31 3.15 -6.93
N GLN A 31 4.11 2.66 -7.26
CA GLN A 31 3.92 1.68 -8.34
C GLN A 31 4.26 2.27 -9.72
N GLU A 32 3.84 3.51 -9.99
CA GLU A 32 4.16 4.21 -11.24
C GLU A 32 5.66 4.41 -11.42
N SER A 33 6.37 4.85 -10.37
CA SER A 33 7.84 5.00 -10.41
C SER A 33 8.57 3.67 -10.64
N LEU A 34 8.06 2.56 -10.07
CA LEU A 34 8.60 1.22 -10.32
C LEU A 34 8.43 0.81 -11.78
N PHE A 35 7.25 1.07 -12.37
CA PHE A 35 7.02 0.77 -13.79
C PHE A 35 7.88 1.62 -14.73
N ALA A 36 8.21 2.86 -14.35
CA ALA A 36 9.15 3.66 -15.12
C ALA A 36 10.55 3.00 -15.16
N ILE A 37 11.04 2.49 -14.03
CA ILE A 37 12.31 1.74 -13.96
C ILE A 37 12.23 0.47 -14.83
N ILE A 38 11.17 -0.31 -14.70
CA ILE A 38 11.01 -1.56 -15.48
C ILE A 38 10.94 -1.27 -16.97
N GLY A 39 10.15 -0.27 -17.37
CA GLY A 39 10.05 0.18 -18.76
C GLY A 39 11.41 0.60 -19.30
N TYR A 40 12.17 1.35 -18.52
CA TYR A 40 13.51 1.78 -18.88
C TYR A 40 14.53 0.62 -18.94
N SER A 41 14.44 -0.35 -18.04
CA SER A 41 15.33 -1.53 -18.04
C SER A 41 15.22 -2.41 -19.28
N SER A 42 14.17 -2.21 -20.08
CA SER A 42 13.97 -2.88 -21.36
C SER A 42 14.61 -2.12 -22.54
N SER A 43 15.30 -0.99 -22.29
CA SER A 43 15.99 -0.18 -23.29
C SER A 43 17.29 -0.84 -23.75
N GLU A 44 17.58 -0.76 -25.06
CA GLU A 44 18.85 -1.24 -25.64
C GLU A 44 20.02 -0.29 -25.34
N GLU A 45 19.73 0.98 -25.06
CA GLU A 45 20.72 2.01 -24.70
C GLU A 45 20.55 2.41 -23.22
N ILE A 46 21.69 2.47 -22.51
CA ILE A 46 21.76 2.88 -21.10
C ILE A 46 22.29 4.33 -21.02
N ASP A 47 21.48 5.18 -20.42
CA ASP A 47 21.75 6.56 -20.03
C ASP A 47 21.84 6.59 -18.50
N GLU A 48 23.07 6.65 -18.00
CA GLU A 48 23.37 6.63 -16.55
C GLU A 48 22.70 7.76 -15.77
N LYS A 49 22.47 8.92 -16.42
CA LYS A 49 21.82 10.06 -15.79
C LYS A 49 20.34 9.78 -15.58
N LEU A 50 19.67 9.29 -16.63
CA LEU A 50 18.26 8.92 -16.55
C LEU A 50 18.04 7.77 -15.56
N VAL A 51 18.93 6.77 -15.53
CA VAL A 51 18.90 5.70 -14.51
C VAL A 51 18.95 6.29 -13.09
N SER A 52 19.86 7.23 -12.85
CA SER A 52 20.00 7.86 -11.53
C SER A 52 18.76 8.66 -11.13
N GLU A 53 18.15 9.38 -12.08
CA GLU A 53 16.89 10.12 -11.85
C GLU A 53 15.73 9.18 -11.52
N LEU A 54 15.55 8.10 -12.29
CA LEU A 54 14.50 7.10 -12.05
C LEU A 54 14.64 6.42 -10.68
N LEU A 55 15.89 6.09 -10.28
CA LEU A 55 16.16 5.50 -8.97
C LEU A 55 15.90 6.49 -7.83
N ALA A 56 16.28 7.76 -7.99
CA ALA A 56 16.02 8.79 -7.00
C ALA A 56 14.51 9.03 -6.82
N ASP A 57 13.75 9.08 -7.91
CA ASP A 57 12.29 9.21 -7.88
C ASP A 57 11.62 8.04 -7.17
N HIS A 58 12.05 6.81 -7.46
CA HIS A 58 11.51 5.62 -6.80
C HIS A 58 11.86 5.56 -5.31
N LEU A 59 13.08 5.99 -4.93
CA LEU A 59 13.48 6.08 -3.53
C LEU A 59 12.61 7.11 -2.77
N ASN A 60 12.39 8.28 -3.36
CA ASN A 60 11.49 9.30 -2.79
C ASN A 60 10.06 8.78 -2.65
N ALA A 61 9.53 8.13 -3.69
CA ALA A 61 8.20 7.53 -3.65
C ALA A 61 8.10 6.44 -2.56
N SER A 62 9.17 5.67 -2.33
CA SER A 62 9.25 4.67 -1.26
C SER A 62 9.22 5.29 0.15
N PHE A 63 9.82 6.48 0.35
CA PHE A 63 9.68 7.21 1.60
C PHE A 63 8.25 7.73 1.82
N GLU A 64 7.60 8.24 0.78
CA GLU A 64 6.20 8.68 0.87
C GLU A 64 5.23 7.51 1.07
N LEU A 65 5.55 6.33 0.51
CA LEU A 65 4.79 5.09 0.70
C LEU A 65 4.60 4.73 2.18
N GLN A 66 5.62 4.97 3.01
CA GLN A 66 5.54 4.79 4.46
C GLN A 66 4.44 5.67 5.10
N LYS A 67 4.26 6.90 4.61
CA LYS A 67 3.16 7.77 5.06
C LYS A 67 1.81 7.24 4.59
N GLY A 68 1.76 6.66 3.38
CA GLY A 68 0.59 5.97 2.86
C GLY A 68 0.12 4.81 3.76
N LEU A 69 1.04 4.00 4.29
CA LEU A 69 0.71 2.92 5.24
C LEU A 69 0.04 3.47 6.51
N GLY A 70 0.55 4.58 7.04
CA GLY A 70 -0.07 5.26 8.18
C GLY A 70 -1.50 5.73 7.88
N LYS A 71 -1.73 6.28 6.69
CA LYS A 71 -3.07 6.69 6.23
C LYS A 71 -4.02 5.50 6.07
N ALA A 72 -3.55 4.41 5.46
CA ALA A 72 -4.33 3.19 5.27
C ALA A 72 -4.76 2.56 6.60
N ARG A 73 -3.84 2.48 7.57
CA ARG A 73 -4.16 2.01 8.95
C ARG A 73 -5.22 2.88 9.61
N ASN A 74 -5.11 4.21 9.49
CA ASN A 74 -6.10 5.14 10.03
C ASN A 74 -7.48 5.02 9.35
N LEU A 75 -7.51 4.87 8.02
CA LEU A 75 -8.75 4.66 7.26
C LEU A 75 -9.43 3.35 7.66
N LYS A 76 -8.67 2.25 7.71
CA LYS A 76 -9.17 0.95 8.13
C LYS A 76 -9.73 0.98 9.56
N GLY A 77 -9.04 1.63 10.50
CA GLY A 77 -9.52 1.80 11.87
C GLY A 77 -10.77 2.69 11.98
N LYS A 78 -11.08 3.52 10.98
CA LYS A 78 -12.36 4.25 10.89
C LYS A 78 -13.48 3.36 10.32
N ILE A 79 -13.19 2.59 9.27
CA ILE A 79 -14.14 1.64 8.67
C ILE A 79 -14.62 0.62 9.71
N LEU A 80 -13.69 -0.04 10.40
CA LEU A 80 -14.00 -0.98 11.48
C LEU A 80 -14.85 -0.35 12.59
N ARG A 81 -14.56 0.89 12.99
CA ARG A 81 -15.36 1.60 13.99
C ARG A 81 -16.78 1.91 13.52
N ASN A 82 -16.94 2.28 12.25
CA ASN A 82 -18.25 2.57 11.67
C ASN A 82 -19.09 1.29 11.51
N GLU A 83 -18.49 0.18 11.07
CA GLU A 83 -19.18 -1.13 11.00
C GLU A 83 -19.68 -1.56 12.38
N LEU A 84 -18.85 -1.43 13.42
CA LEU A 84 -19.20 -1.80 14.79
C LEU A 84 -20.30 -0.92 15.41
N LEU A 85 -20.40 0.35 14.98
CA LEU A 85 -21.48 1.26 15.38
C LEU A 85 -22.80 0.95 14.66
N LEU A 86 -22.74 0.49 13.41
CA LEU A 86 -23.93 0.09 12.65
C LEU A 86 -24.53 -1.20 13.20
N ASP A 87 -23.69 -2.15 13.64
CA ASP A 87 -24.16 -3.41 14.26
C ASP A 87 -24.82 -3.16 15.64
N ASN A 88 -24.36 -2.17 16.40
CA ASN A 88 -24.92 -1.81 17.71
C ASN A 88 -26.15 -0.88 17.65
N CYS A 89 -26.55 -0.40 16.47
CA CYS A 89 -27.76 0.41 16.29
C CYS A 89 -28.99 -0.44 15.90
N GLY A 90 -28.86 -1.77 15.87
CA GLY A 90 -29.90 -2.73 15.49
C GLY A 90 -30.59 -3.47 16.64
N GLU A 91 -30.32 -3.15 17.91
CA GLU A 91 -31.01 -3.70 19.10
C GLU A 91 -31.90 -2.66 19.81
#